data_AF-A0A8S0XYB5-F1
#
_entry.id   AF-A0A8S0XYB5-F1
#
_cell.length_a   1.000
_cell.length_b   1.000
_cell.length_c   1.000
_cell.angle_alpha   90.00
_cell.angle_beta   90.00
_cell.angle_gamma   90.00
#
_symmetry.space_group_name_H-M   'P 1'
#
loop_
_entity.id
_entity.type
_entity.pdbx_description
1 polymer ?
#
loop_
_entity_poly.entity_id
_entity_poly.type
_entity_poly.pdbx_seq_one_letter_code
_entity_poly.pdbx_strand_id
1 'polypeptide(L)'
;MEDERGKMSKKEWPDILTLALGIALLPSIWAVISPYIRISTGAVALICAAVYVANGNKIEDGIKISIGFLCGDIWACFALKMMDIMQFNPNVELFITLFVLGLLAVIISGLFTKWIYLPAWLCGWAVGLTIMTTDRINNLGSLAIQIGLSMLVGVWYVGAGVDKFQKFLFKLYNR
;
A
#
# COMPACT_ATOMS: atom_id res chain seq x y z
N MET A 1 -3.19 -37.86 -17.79
CA MET A 1 -2.24 -36.88 -17.25
C MET A 1 -2.95 -36.05 -16.20
N GLU A 2 -3.44 -36.75 -15.18
CA GLU A 2 -4.04 -36.18 -13.98
C GLU A 2 -3.24 -36.75 -12.82
N ASP A 3 -3.07 -35.93 -11.78
CA ASP A 3 -2.41 -36.23 -10.50
C ASP A 3 -0.96 -35.76 -10.33
N GLU A 4 -0.74 -34.45 -10.50
CA GLU A 4 0.29 -33.71 -9.74
C GLU A 4 -0.32 -32.54 -8.94
N ARG A 5 -1.59 -32.67 -8.52
CA ARG A 5 -2.12 -31.81 -7.45
C ARG A 5 -1.53 -32.31 -6.14
N GLY A 6 -0.27 -31.92 -5.93
CA GLY A 6 0.56 -32.26 -4.79
C GLY A 6 -0.25 -32.30 -3.51
N LYS A 7 -0.19 -33.45 -2.84
CA LYS A 7 -0.79 -33.67 -1.53
C LYS A 7 -0.26 -32.60 -0.57
N MET A 8 -1.02 -31.52 -0.40
CA MET A 8 -0.73 -30.49 0.60
C MET A 8 -0.53 -31.19 1.95
N SER A 9 0.62 -30.96 2.57
CA SER A 9 0.93 -31.50 3.88
C SER A 9 -0.16 -31.07 4.86
N LYS A 10 -0.58 -31.95 5.79
CA LYS A 10 -1.62 -31.63 6.81
C LYS A 10 -1.33 -30.33 7.61
N LYS A 11 -0.08 -29.86 7.58
CA LYS A 11 0.37 -28.61 8.19
C LYS A 11 0.10 -27.37 7.35
N GLU A 12 0.05 -27.46 6.02
CA GLU A 12 -0.12 -26.30 5.10
C GLU A 12 -1.56 -25.82 5.00
N TRP A 13 -2.53 -26.71 5.22
CA TRP A 13 -3.96 -26.39 5.19
C TRP A 13 -4.39 -25.40 6.29
N PRO A 14 -4.02 -25.59 7.58
CA PRO A 14 -4.29 -24.58 8.59
C PRO A 14 -3.53 -23.26 8.35
N ASP A 15 -2.35 -23.27 7.72
CA ASP A 15 -1.62 -22.05 7.34
C ASP A 15 -2.43 -21.22 6.34
N ILE A 16 -2.95 -21.86 5.30
CA ILE A 16 -3.77 -21.20 4.28
C ILE A 16 -5.09 -20.72 4.88
N LEU A 17 -5.75 -21.53 5.71
CA LEU A 17 -7.03 -21.15 6.33
C LEU A 17 -6.88 -19.96 7.30
N THR A 18 -5.83 -19.95 8.12
CA THR A 18 -5.59 -18.86 9.08
C THR A 18 -5.19 -17.56 8.38
N LEU A 19 -4.37 -17.65 7.32
CA LEU A 19 -4.05 -16.51 6.46
C LEU A 19 -5.30 -15.99 5.73
N ALA A 20 -6.10 -16.88 5.14
CA ALA A 20 -7.34 -16.53 4.45
C ALA A 20 -8.35 -15.88 5.41
N LEU A 21 -8.47 -16.38 6.64
CA LEU A 21 -9.32 -15.79 7.66
C LEU A 21 -8.82 -14.39 8.05
N GLY A 22 -7.50 -14.21 8.23
CA GLY A 22 -6.91 -12.90 8.50
C GLY A 22 -7.19 -11.89 7.40
N ILE A 23 -6.95 -12.27 6.14
CA ILE A 23 -7.19 -11.42 4.95
C ILE A 23 -8.69 -11.19 4.73
N ALA A 24 -9.57 -12.13 5.08
CA ALA A 24 -11.00 -11.91 4.99
C ALA A 24 -11.50 -10.95 6.07
N LEU A 25 -10.93 -11.00 7.28
CA LEU A 25 -11.52 -10.38 8.45
C LEU A 25 -10.94 -8.98 8.73
N LEU A 26 -9.61 -8.79 8.72
CA LEU A 26 -8.98 -7.50 9.01
C LEU A 26 -9.27 -6.42 7.94
N PRO A 27 -9.07 -6.69 6.63
CA PRO A 27 -9.51 -5.82 5.54
C PRO A 27 -10.99 -5.45 5.61
N SER A 28 -11.88 -6.43 5.83
CA SER A 28 -13.33 -6.19 5.86
C SER A 28 -13.76 -5.32 7.04
N ILE A 29 -13.18 -5.54 8.23
CA ILE A 29 -13.43 -4.70 9.41
C ILE A 29 -13.00 -3.25 9.12
N TRP A 30 -11.80 -3.05 8.55
CA TRP A 30 -11.33 -1.71 8.22
C TRP A 30 -12.22 -1.03 7.16
N ALA A 31 -12.61 -1.76 6.12
CA ALA A 31 -13.49 -1.27 5.07
C ALA A 31 -14.83 -0.77 5.64
N VAL A 32 -15.41 -1.49 6.61
CA VAL A 32 -16.66 -1.09 7.25
C VAL A 32 -16.46 0.05 8.23
N ILE A 33 -15.38 0.08 9.03
CA ILE A 33 -15.17 1.10 10.06
C ILE A 33 -14.73 2.44 9.47
N SER A 34 -13.91 2.43 8.42
CA SER A 34 -13.29 3.63 7.85
C SER A 34 -14.26 4.79 7.52
N PRO A 35 -15.48 4.57 6.98
CA PRO A 35 -16.43 5.64 6.72
C PRO A 35 -17.03 6.22 8.01
N TYR A 36 -17.22 5.42 9.07
CA TYR A 36 -17.78 5.88 10.35
C TYR A 36 -16.81 6.81 11.10
N ILE A 37 -15.50 6.61 10.93
CA ILE A 37 -14.45 7.48 11.47
C ILE A 37 -14.11 8.65 10.52
N ARG A 38 -14.95 8.93 9.52
CA ARG A 38 -14.79 9.99 8.51
C ARG A 38 -13.47 9.91 7.73
N ILE A 39 -12.90 8.71 7.57
CA ILE A 39 -11.75 8.47 6.70
C ILE A 39 -12.26 8.21 5.28
N SER A 40 -12.09 9.18 4.40
CA SER A 40 -12.50 9.07 2.97
C SER A 40 -11.60 8.11 2.18
N THR A 41 -10.38 7.88 2.68
CA THR A 41 -9.31 7.12 2.03
C THR A 41 -9.21 5.67 2.55
N GLY A 42 -10.32 5.08 3.01
CA GLY A 42 -10.34 3.72 3.56
C GLY A 42 -9.79 2.66 2.60
N ALA A 43 -10.07 2.80 1.30
CA ALA A 43 -9.57 1.90 0.26
C ALA A 43 -8.03 1.94 0.11
N VAL A 44 -7.38 3.06 0.45
CA VAL A 44 -5.92 3.19 0.40
C VAL A 44 -5.24 2.17 1.32
N ALA A 45 -5.80 1.97 2.52
CA ALA A 45 -5.28 0.99 3.46
C ALA A 45 -5.31 -0.43 2.87
N LEU A 46 -6.35 -0.76 2.10
CA LEU A 46 -6.49 -2.08 1.47
C LEU A 46 -5.48 -2.28 0.35
N ILE A 47 -5.26 -1.24 -0.48
CA ILE A 47 -4.24 -1.25 -1.53
C ILE A 47 -2.84 -1.42 -0.90
N CYS A 48 -2.54 -0.67 0.15
CA CYS A 48 -1.26 -0.75 0.85
C CYS A 48 -1.04 -2.12 1.51
N ALA A 49 -2.10 -2.70 2.09
CA ALA A 49 -2.05 -4.05 2.64
C ALA A 49 -1.77 -5.10 1.56
N ALA A 50 -2.36 -4.97 0.36
CA ALA A 50 -2.12 -5.89 -0.74
C ALA A 50 -0.64 -5.88 -1.19
N VAL A 51 -0.04 -4.70 -1.32
CA VAL A 51 1.40 -4.56 -1.65
C VAL A 51 2.28 -5.13 -0.53
N TYR A 52 1.88 -4.96 0.73
CA TYR A 52 2.58 -5.54 1.88
C TYR A 52 2.54 -7.08 1.86
N VAL A 53 1.37 -7.67 1.61
CA VAL A 53 1.21 -9.12 1.44
C VAL A 53 2.02 -9.63 0.25
N ALA A 54 2.06 -8.88 -0.86
CA ALA A 54 2.86 -9.22 -2.04
C ALA A 54 4.38 -9.23 -1.76
N ASN A 55 4.86 -8.50 -0.75
CA ASN A 55 6.25 -8.57 -0.28
C ASN A 55 6.53 -9.81 0.61
N GLY A 56 5.55 -10.71 0.77
CA GLY A 56 5.70 -11.93 1.57
C GLY A 56 5.46 -11.73 3.07
N ASN A 57 4.69 -10.69 3.44
CA ASN A 57 4.19 -10.49 4.80
C ASN A 57 5.28 -10.36 5.89
N LYS A 58 6.45 -9.82 5.51
CA LYS A 58 7.60 -9.65 6.42
C LYS A 58 7.46 -8.38 7.23
N ILE A 59 7.28 -8.50 8.56
CA ILE A 59 7.21 -7.36 9.49
C ILE A 59 8.47 -6.49 9.42
N GLU A 60 9.64 -7.10 9.23
CA GLU A 60 10.93 -6.40 9.12
C GLU A 60 10.97 -5.39 7.96
N ASP A 61 10.24 -5.67 6.87
CA ASP A 61 10.15 -4.77 5.72
C ASP A 61 9.01 -3.76 5.85
N GLY A 62 8.15 -3.86 6.87
CA GLY A 62 7.03 -2.96 7.08
C GLY A 62 7.44 -1.49 7.22
N ILE A 63 8.60 -1.22 7.83
CA ILE A 63 9.15 0.13 7.92
C ILE A 63 9.56 0.64 6.54
N LYS A 64 10.26 -0.18 5.73
CA LYS A 64 10.70 0.19 4.38
C LYS A 64 9.52 0.44 3.43
N ILE A 65 8.48 -0.39 3.57
CA ILE A 65 7.22 -0.26 2.82
C ILE A 65 6.48 1.01 3.23
N SER A 66 6.38 1.29 4.53
CA SER A 66 5.76 2.51 5.05
C SER A 66 6.49 3.77 4.53
N ILE A 67 7.81 3.79 4.61
CA ILE A 67 8.63 4.89 4.08
C ILE A 67 8.39 5.04 2.58
N GLY A 68 8.39 3.93 1.82
CA GLY A 68 8.07 3.95 0.39
C GLY A 68 6.72 4.59 0.11
N PHE A 69 5.66 4.18 0.81
CA PHE A 69 4.33 4.77 0.63
C PHE A 69 4.30 6.26 0.93
N LEU A 70 4.88 6.70 2.05
CA LEU A 70 4.94 8.12 2.42
C LEU A 70 5.76 8.94 1.42
N CYS A 71 6.88 8.39 0.93
CA CYS A 71 7.65 9.01 -0.14
C CYS A 71 6.79 9.15 -1.40
N GLY A 72 6.01 8.14 -1.76
CA GLY A 72 5.06 8.17 -2.88
C GLY A 72 3.99 9.25 -2.72
N ASP A 73 3.41 9.38 -1.52
CA ASP A 73 2.40 10.41 -1.21
C ASP A 73 2.96 11.84 -1.36
N ILE A 74 4.18 12.08 -0.85
CA ILE A 74 4.90 13.34 -1.05
C ILE A 74 5.21 13.56 -2.54
N TRP A 75 5.60 12.50 -3.25
CA TRP A 75 5.88 12.56 -4.69
C TRP A 75 4.65 12.94 -5.51
N ALA A 76 3.45 12.49 -5.09
CA ALA A 76 2.19 12.87 -5.72
C ALA A 76 1.88 14.35 -5.52
N CYS A 77 2.06 14.88 -4.30
CA CYS A 77 1.94 16.31 -4.03
C CYS A 77 2.89 17.13 -4.91
N PHE A 78 4.14 16.67 -5.07
CA PHE A 78 5.12 17.34 -5.91
C PHE A 78 4.74 17.29 -7.40
N ALA A 79 4.29 16.13 -7.89
CA ALA A 79 3.81 15.95 -9.26
C ALA A 79 2.66 16.90 -9.60
N LEU A 80 1.68 17.04 -8.72
CA LEU A 80 0.54 17.94 -8.92
C LEU A 80 0.96 19.40 -8.98
N LYS A 81 1.88 19.81 -8.10
CA LYS A 81 2.44 21.17 -8.16
C LYS A 81 3.23 21.42 -9.43
N MET A 82 3.98 20.43 -9.93
CA MET A 82 4.72 20.55 -11.19
C MET A 82 3.78 20.70 -12.39
N MET A 83 2.69 19.93 -12.43
CA MET A 83 1.68 20.03 -13.49
C MET A 83 0.95 21.37 -13.43
N ASP A 84 0.65 21.90 -12.23
CA ASP A 84 -0.02 23.22 -12.08
C ASP A 84 0.86 24.40 -12.55
N ILE A 85 2.19 24.27 -12.49
CA ILE A 85 3.14 25.29 -12.96
C ILE A 85 3.33 25.22 -14.48
N MET A 86 3.30 24.03 -15.07
CA MET A 86 3.42 23.85 -16.51
C MET A 86 2.09 24.20 -17.18
N GLN A 87 1.99 25.37 -17.80
CA GLN A 87 0.78 25.79 -18.54
C GLN A 87 0.72 25.23 -19.97
N PHE A 88 0.97 23.93 -20.14
CA PHE A 88 0.99 23.25 -21.44
C PHE A 88 -0.37 22.58 -21.73
N ASN A 89 -0.35 21.53 -22.56
CA ASN A 89 -1.49 20.65 -22.75
C ASN A 89 -1.52 19.63 -21.59
N PRO A 90 -2.67 19.39 -20.94
CA PRO A 90 -2.78 18.49 -19.78
C PRO A 90 -2.22 17.07 -20.02
N ASN A 91 -2.38 16.53 -21.24
CA ASN A 91 -1.85 15.20 -21.56
C ASN A 91 -0.32 15.19 -21.65
N VAL A 92 0.26 16.29 -22.13
CA VAL A 92 1.72 16.45 -22.25
C VAL A 92 2.34 16.68 -20.87
N GLU A 93 1.71 17.50 -20.03
CA GLU A 93 2.11 17.72 -18.63
C GLU A 93 2.13 16.42 -17.83
N LEU A 94 1.02 15.65 -17.91
CA LEU A 94 0.91 14.37 -17.25
C LEU A 94 2.00 13.42 -17.75
N PHE A 95 2.19 13.31 -19.07
CA PHE A 95 3.21 12.43 -19.64
C PHE A 95 4.62 12.81 -19.16
N ILE A 96 5.00 14.07 -19.29
CA ILE A 96 6.34 14.55 -18.89
C ILE A 96 6.54 14.36 -17.39
N THR A 97 5.54 14.71 -16.58
CA THR A 97 5.61 14.58 -15.13
C THR A 97 5.75 13.11 -14.73
N LEU A 98 4.92 12.22 -15.27
CA LEU A 98 5.01 10.80 -14.98
C LEU A 98 6.34 10.20 -15.46
N PHE A 99 6.82 10.63 -16.63
CA PHE A 99 8.08 10.14 -17.20
C PHE A 99 9.28 10.56 -16.33
N VAL A 100 9.42 11.86 -16.04
CA VAL A 100 10.56 12.39 -15.28
C VAL A 100 10.51 11.93 -13.84
N LEU A 101 9.36 12.07 -13.17
CA LEU A 101 9.23 11.68 -11.76
C LEU A 101 9.24 10.16 -11.56
N GLY A 102 8.72 9.39 -12.52
CA GLY A 102 8.82 7.93 -12.51
C GLY A 102 10.27 7.46 -12.67
N LEU A 103 11.01 8.02 -13.64
CA LEU A 103 12.43 7.73 -13.80
C LEU A 103 13.23 8.07 -12.55
N LEU A 104 13.02 9.25 -11.98
CA LEU A 104 13.68 9.67 -10.74
C LEU A 104 13.33 8.76 -9.57
N ALA A 105 12.06 8.39 -9.39
CA ALA A 105 11.63 7.49 -8.32
C ALA A 105 12.32 6.12 -8.43
N VAL A 106 12.48 5.58 -9.64
CA VAL A 106 13.18 4.31 -9.87
C VAL A 106 14.68 4.43 -9.57
N ILE A 107 15.35 5.48 -10.05
CA ILE A 107 16.77 5.71 -9.79
C ILE A 107 17.04 5.89 -8.30
N ILE A 108 16.26 6.74 -7.63
CA ILE A 108 16.41 7.02 -6.19
C ILE A 108 16.13 5.75 -5.38
N SER A 109 15.05 5.04 -5.68
CA SER A 109 14.75 3.76 -5.00
C SER A 109 15.83 2.71 -5.25
N GLY A 110 16.44 2.70 -6.43
CA GLY A 110 17.56 1.82 -6.78
C GLY A 110 18.82 2.10 -5.96
N LEU A 111 19.10 3.38 -5.68
CA LEU A 111 20.21 3.79 -4.81
C LEU A 111 19.93 3.52 -3.33
N PHE A 112 18.68 3.65 -2.90
CA PHE A 112 18.23 3.48 -1.52
C PHE A 112 17.43 2.18 -1.29
N THR A 113 17.74 1.10 -2.02
CA THR A 113 17.04 -0.20 -1.92
C THR A 113 17.02 -0.80 -0.52
N LYS A 114 18.02 -0.46 0.31
CA LYS A 114 18.06 -0.89 1.71
C LYS A 114 16.95 -0.27 2.57
N TRP A 115 16.48 0.92 2.20
CA TRP A 115 15.57 1.73 3.00
C TRP A 115 14.16 1.84 2.39
N ILE A 116 14.04 1.71 1.07
CA ILE A 116 12.79 1.99 0.36
C ILE A 116 12.38 0.81 -0.51
N TYR A 117 11.14 0.37 -0.34
CA TYR A 117 10.53 -0.63 -1.20
C TYR A 117 9.93 0.06 -2.44
N LEU A 118 10.60 -0.08 -3.60
CA LEU A 118 10.19 0.56 -4.85
C LEU A 118 8.70 0.33 -5.20
N PRO A 119 8.13 -0.88 -5.10
CA PRO A 119 6.72 -1.08 -5.40
C PRO A 119 5.78 -0.29 -4.48
N ALA A 120 6.15 -0.10 -3.21
CA ALA A 120 5.37 0.75 -2.29
C ALA A 120 5.47 2.23 -2.66
N TRP A 121 6.65 2.71 -3.08
CA TRP A 121 6.78 4.09 -3.57
C TRP A 121 5.89 4.33 -4.78
N LEU A 122 6.04 3.51 -5.83
CA LEU A 122 5.25 3.66 -7.06
C LEU A 122 3.75 3.53 -6.80
N CYS A 123 3.34 2.58 -5.96
CA CYS A 123 1.94 2.43 -5.58
C CYS A 123 1.45 3.64 -4.78
N GLY A 124 2.23 4.15 -3.82
CA GLY A 124 1.85 5.30 -3.02
C GLY A 124 1.67 6.56 -3.87
N TRP A 125 2.54 6.74 -4.85
CA TRP A 125 2.44 7.82 -5.82
C TRP A 125 1.19 7.71 -6.71
N ALA A 126 0.90 6.53 -7.24
CA ALA A 126 -0.29 6.31 -8.07
C ALA A 126 -1.60 6.55 -7.30
N VAL A 127 -1.66 6.10 -6.05
CA VAL A 127 -2.80 6.34 -5.16
C VAL A 127 -2.94 7.83 -4.85
N GLY A 128 -1.84 8.49 -4.48
CA GLY A 128 -1.79 9.91 -4.20
C GLY A 128 -2.32 10.73 -5.38
N LEU A 129 -1.82 10.47 -6.59
CA LEU A 129 -2.30 11.12 -7.81
C LEU A 129 -3.81 10.91 -7.99
N THR A 130 -4.29 9.67 -7.94
CA THR A 130 -5.71 9.35 -8.21
C THR A 130 -6.67 10.08 -7.26
N ILE A 131 -6.33 10.15 -5.98
CA ILE A 131 -7.20 10.75 -4.97
C ILE A 131 -7.06 12.28 -4.98
N MET A 132 -5.82 12.79 -5.01
CA MET A 132 -5.55 14.23 -4.95
C MET A 132 -5.92 14.97 -6.25
N THR A 133 -5.98 14.32 -7.41
CA THR A 133 -6.49 14.96 -8.64
C THR A 133 -7.99 15.23 -8.59
N THR A 134 -8.73 14.48 -7.76
CA THR A 134 -10.20 14.57 -7.70
C THR A 134 -10.66 15.75 -6.86
N ASP A 135 -9.90 16.12 -5.81
CA ASP A 135 -10.17 17.28 -4.96
C ASP A 135 -9.29 18.48 -5.38
N ARG A 136 -9.91 19.55 -5.88
CA ARG A 136 -9.19 20.78 -6.23
C ARG A 136 -8.35 21.29 -5.05
N ILE A 137 -7.11 21.67 -5.37
CA ILE A 137 -5.91 22.08 -4.60
C ILE A 137 -6.10 22.79 -3.24
N ASN A 138 -7.29 23.25 -2.89
CA ASN A 138 -7.59 24.03 -1.70
C ASN A 138 -7.31 23.29 -0.36
N ASN A 139 -7.17 21.96 -0.35
CA ASN A 139 -6.87 21.17 0.85
C ASN A 139 -5.82 20.06 0.63
N LEU A 140 -4.89 20.24 -0.33
CA LEU A 140 -3.93 19.20 -0.73
C LEU A 140 -3.15 18.60 0.46
N GLY A 141 -2.73 19.44 1.42
CA GLY A 141 -1.98 18.99 2.59
C GLY A 141 -2.78 18.14 3.57
N SER A 142 -4.06 18.48 3.81
CA SER A 142 -4.94 17.70 4.70
C SER A 142 -5.25 16.34 4.09
N LEU A 143 -5.49 16.30 2.78
CA LEU A 143 -5.76 15.07 2.04
C LEU A 143 -4.54 14.14 2.03
N ALA A 144 -3.34 14.67 1.77
CA ALA A 144 -2.09 13.92 1.84
C ALA A 144 -1.89 13.27 3.21
N ILE A 145 -2.10 14.01 4.30
CA ILE A 145 -2.02 13.43 5.65
C ILE A 145 -3.02 12.29 5.83
N GLN A 146 -4.26 12.43 5.34
CA GLN A 146 -5.28 11.39 5.44
C GLN A 146 -4.90 10.12 4.64
N ILE A 147 -4.34 10.31 3.44
CA ILE A 147 -3.82 9.24 2.59
C ILE A 147 -2.65 8.56 3.31
N GLY A 148 -1.64 9.31 3.76
CA GLY A 148 -0.49 8.79 4.49
C GLY A 148 -0.87 8.00 5.75
N LEU A 149 -1.81 8.51 6.55
CA LEU A 149 -2.34 7.77 7.69
C LEU A 149 -3.01 6.47 7.25
N SER A 150 -3.77 6.49 6.16
CA SER A 150 -4.42 5.29 5.63
C SER A 150 -3.42 4.27 5.10
N MET A 151 -2.32 4.73 4.48
CA MET A 151 -1.22 3.87 4.05
C MET A 151 -0.57 3.17 5.25
N LEU A 152 -0.33 3.91 6.33
CA LEU A 152 0.23 3.34 7.57
C LEU A 152 -0.72 2.32 8.20
N VAL A 153 -2.02 2.58 8.23
CA VAL A 153 -3.01 1.59 8.68
C VAL A 153 -2.97 0.34 7.80
N GLY A 154 -2.87 0.50 6.48
CA GLY A 154 -2.75 -0.62 5.55
C GLY A 154 -1.55 -1.52 5.85
N VAL A 155 -0.39 -0.93 6.14
CA VAL A 155 0.83 -1.68 6.46
C VAL A 155 0.75 -2.32 7.85
N TRP A 156 0.39 -1.55 8.88
CA TRP A 156 0.55 -1.98 10.27
C TRP A 156 -0.68 -2.68 10.84
N TYR A 157 -1.88 -2.18 10.58
CA TYR A 157 -3.10 -2.79 11.09
C TYR A 157 -3.50 -3.98 10.21
N VAL A 158 -3.56 -3.79 8.90
CA VAL A 158 -4.02 -4.86 8.01
C VAL A 158 -2.88 -5.81 7.68
N GLY A 159 -1.78 -5.33 7.11
CA GLY A 159 -0.64 -6.16 6.70
C GLY A 159 -0.01 -6.93 7.87
N ALA A 160 0.69 -6.22 8.75
CA ALA A 160 1.36 -6.82 9.90
C ALA A 160 0.38 -7.45 10.90
N GLY A 161 -0.86 -6.96 10.98
CA GLY A 161 -1.91 -7.55 11.80
C GLY A 161 -2.32 -8.94 11.33
N VAL A 162 -2.42 -9.18 10.01
CA VAL A 162 -2.67 -10.51 9.43
C VAL A 162 -1.53 -11.48 9.77
N ASP A 163 -0.27 -11.06 9.64
CA ASP A 163 0.89 -11.90 10.03
C ASP A 163 0.85 -12.29 11.52
N LYS A 164 0.56 -11.31 12.39
CA LYS A 164 0.48 -11.53 13.84
C LYS A 164 -0.71 -12.42 14.20
N PHE A 165 -1.85 -12.25 13.53
CA PHE A 165 -3.04 -13.06 13.72
C PHE A 165 -2.81 -14.51 13.31
N GLN A 166 -2.13 -14.73 12.18
CA GLN A 166 -1.71 -16.06 11.73
C GLN A 166 -0.82 -16.73 12.79
N LYS A 167 0.25 -16.05 13.24
CA LYS A 167 1.14 -16.58 14.29
C LYS A 167 0.43 -16.86 15.62
N PHE A 168 -0.52 -16.03 16.00
CA PHE A 168 -1.33 -16.22 17.21
C PHE A 168 -2.21 -17.47 17.11
N LEU A 169 -2.91 -17.66 15.98
CA LEU A 169 -3.72 -18.84 15.74
C LEU A 169 -2.89 -20.12 15.70
N PHE A 170 -1.68 -20.09 15.13
CA PHE A 170 -0.75 -21.21 15.20
C PHE A 170 -0.40 -21.60 16.62
N LYS A 171 -0.12 -20.61 17.47
CA LYS A 171 0.21 -20.85 18.88
C LYS A 171 -0.98 -21.42 19.65
N LEU A 172 -2.21 -21.09 19.27
CA LEU A 172 -3.42 -21.60 19.88
C LEU A 172 -3.77 -23.03 19.39
N TYR A 173 -3.55 -23.33 18.11
CA TYR A 173 -3.83 -24.65 17.53
C TYR A 173 -2.81 -25.71 17.95
N ASN A 174 -1.54 -25.31 18.17
CA ASN A 174 -0.47 -26.22 18.56
C ASN A 174 -0.34 -26.38 20.09
N ARG A 175 -1.39 -26.03 20.85
CA ARG A 175 -1.51 -26.17 22.30
C ARG A 175 -2.66 -27.11 22.63
#